data_AF-A0A158CL19-F1
#
_entry.id   AF-A0A158CL19-F1
#
_cell.length_a   1.000
_cell.length_b   1.000
_cell.length_c   1.000
_cell.angle_alpha   90.00
_cell.angle_beta   90.00
_cell.angle_gamma   90.00
#
_symmetry.space_group_name_H-M   'P 1'
#
loop_
_entity.id
_entity.type
_entity.pdbx_description
1 polymer ?
#
loop_
_entity_poly.entity_id
_entity_poly.type
_entity_poly.pdbx_seq_one_letter_code
_entity_poly.pdbx_strand_id
1 'polypeptide(L)'
;MNQEIAGQFLLYCVLPLWLAAGTADALCHRWSDLPNNAGVRESLMHVAQLAEGAGLVLCALFLTINAFAICTMAALIVAHEFTVYFDLRYAGGQRVITPVEQMVHSVLEMAPIMGFAIVCLSHPDALASVTHSNASFAMAPHEPPLPPLRVATVLLLCLLFGVAPYAMELASCIRASRMKSKARR
;
A
#
# COMPACT_ATOMS: atom_id res chain seq x y z
N MET A 1 20.03 9.63 10.96
CA MET A 1 19.86 9.98 9.53
C MET A 1 19.36 11.41 9.44
N ASN A 2 19.72 12.18 8.41
CA ASN A 2 19.14 13.52 8.22
C ASN A 2 17.66 13.37 7.83
N GLN A 3 16.74 13.88 8.66
CA GLN A 3 15.29 13.74 8.49
C GLN A 3 14.78 14.42 7.21
N GLU A 4 15.39 15.53 6.81
CA GLU A 4 15.02 16.22 5.58
C GLU A 4 15.34 15.36 4.35
N ILE A 5 16.57 14.83 4.29
CA ILE A 5 17.01 13.95 3.19
C ILE A 5 16.14 12.69 3.14
N ALA A 6 15.83 12.10 4.29
CA ALA A 6 14.95 10.95 4.36
C ALA A 6 13.54 11.26 3.85
N GLY A 7 12.96 12.39 4.25
CA GLY A 7 11.66 12.85 3.77
C GLY A 7 11.64 13.09 2.25
N GLN A 8 12.69 13.69 1.71
CA GLN A 8 12.85 13.88 0.27
C GLN A 8 12.97 12.54 -0.47
N PHE A 9 13.75 11.60 0.05
CA PHE A 9 13.89 10.28 -0.56
C PHE A 9 12.57 9.49 -0.54
N LEU A 10 11.81 9.59 0.54
CA LEU A 10 10.46 8.99 0.61
C LEU A 10 9.53 9.60 -0.44
N LEU A 11 9.49 10.93 -0.57
CA LEU A 11 8.56 11.63 -1.46
C LEU A 11 8.92 11.53 -2.94
N TYR A 12 10.22 11.55 -3.26
CA TYR A 12 10.69 11.64 -4.65
C TYR A 12 11.26 10.35 -5.21
N CYS A 13 11.48 9.33 -4.38
CA CYS A 13 11.98 8.03 -4.84
C CYS A 13 11.03 6.89 -4.46
N VAL A 14 10.76 6.69 -3.17
CA VAL A 14 9.97 5.53 -2.70
C VAL A 14 8.52 5.63 -3.13
N LEU A 15 7.85 6.74 -2.83
CA LEU A 15 6.43 6.95 -3.15
C LEU A 15 6.16 6.89 -4.68
N PRO A 16 6.92 7.58 -5.55
CA PRO A 16 6.68 7.50 -6.99
C PRO A 16 6.94 6.10 -7.55
N LEU A 17 7.99 5.40 -7.08
CA LEU A 17 8.26 4.03 -7.50
C LEU A 17 7.14 3.08 -7.08
N TRP A 18 6.64 3.21 -5.86
CA TRP A 18 5.52 2.40 -5.35
C TRP A 18 4.24 2.63 -6.15
N LEU A 19 3.88 3.89 -6.42
CA LEU A 19 2.71 4.22 -7.25
C LEU A 19 2.85 3.76 -8.70
N ALA A 20 4.04 3.86 -9.28
CA ALA A 20 4.32 3.34 -10.62
C ALA A 20 4.17 1.81 -10.66
N ALA A 21 4.68 1.11 -9.65
CA ALA A 21 4.53 -0.34 -9.53
C ALA A 21 3.05 -0.74 -9.35
N GLY A 22 2.27 -0.03 -8.53
CA GLY A 22 0.83 -0.30 -8.38
C GLY A 22 0.04 -0.06 -9.67
N THR A 23 0.43 0.95 -10.45
CA THR A 23 -0.17 1.14 -11.80
C THR A 23 0.25 0.02 -12.76
N ALA A 24 1.52 -0.40 -12.74
CA ALA A 24 2.02 -1.49 -13.57
C ALA A 24 1.34 -2.83 -13.23
N ASP A 25 1.06 -3.06 -11.95
CA ASP A 25 0.34 -4.23 -11.45
C ASP A 25 -1.09 -4.31 -12.02
N ALA A 26 -1.84 -3.22 -11.91
CA ALA A 26 -3.17 -3.13 -12.53
C ALA A 26 -3.15 -3.34 -14.06
N LEU A 27 -2.05 -3.00 -14.74
CA LEU A 27 -1.86 -3.32 -16.16
C LEU A 27 -1.61 -4.83 -16.37
N CYS A 28 -0.83 -5.48 -15.51
CA CYS A 28 -0.66 -6.94 -15.52
C CYS A 28 -2.00 -7.65 -15.35
N HIS A 29 -2.84 -7.22 -14.40
CA HIS A 29 -4.18 -7.77 -14.19
C HIS A 29 -5.12 -7.56 -15.38
N ARG A 30 -5.03 -6.40 -16.02
CA ARG A 30 -5.78 -6.13 -17.25
C ARG A 30 -5.32 -7.03 -18.39
N TRP A 31 -4.03 -7.27 -18.55
CA TRP A 31 -3.48 -8.13 -19.60
C TRP A 31 -3.77 -9.61 -19.37
N SER A 32 -3.81 -10.06 -18.12
CA SER A 32 -4.13 -11.44 -17.78
C SER A 32 -5.64 -11.75 -17.85
N ASP A 33 -6.48 -10.74 -18.10
CA ASP A 33 -7.95 -10.83 -18.07
C ASP A 33 -8.46 -11.27 -16.68
N LEU A 34 -7.95 -10.60 -15.63
CA LEU A 34 -8.34 -10.80 -14.24
C LEU A 34 -9.87 -10.93 -14.04
N PRO A 35 -10.72 -10.08 -14.66
CA PRO A 35 -12.17 -10.19 -14.49
C PRO A 35 -12.77 -11.56 -14.85
N ASN A 36 -12.12 -12.32 -15.72
CA ASN A 36 -12.63 -13.59 -16.19
C ASN A 36 -11.95 -14.83 -15.61
N ASN A 37 -10.70 -14.72 -15.12
CA ASN A 37 -9.96 -15.84 -14.54
C ASN A 37 -10.17 -15.98 -13.01
N ALA A 38 -9.94 -14.93 -12.22
CA ALA A 38 -9.97 -14.94 -10.76
C ALA A 38 -11.01 -13.96 -10.19
N GLY A 39 -11.24 -12.85 -10.88
CA GLY A 39 -12.40 -11.98 -10.70
C GLY A 39 -12.45 -11.25 -9.36
N VAL A 40 -13.66 -11.06 -8.85
CA VAL A 40 -13.94 -10.13 -7.72
C VAL A 40 -13.18 -10.49 -6.45
N ARG A 41 -12.93 -11.78 -6.20
CA ARG A 41 -12.28 -12.20 -4.96
C ARG A 41 -10.82 -11.75 -4.89
N GLU A 42 -10.07 -11.90 -5.98
CA GLU A 42 -8.69 -11.40 -6.08
C GLU A 42 -8.68 -9.87 -5.96
N SER A 43 -9.51 -9.20 -6.74
CA SER A 43 -9.57 -7.73 -6.75
C SER A 43 -9.95 -7.12 -5.39
N LEU A 44 -10.74 -7.81 -4.56
CA LEU A 44 -11.01 -7.37 -3.18
C LEU A 44 -9.78 -7.49 -2.27
N MET A 45 -8.91 -8.48 -2.48
CA MET A 45 -7.64 -8.60 -1.76
C MET A 45 -6.68 -7.49 -2.18
N HIS A 46 -6.62 -7.15 -3.47
CA HIS A 46 -5.87 -5.96 -3.93
C HIS A 46 -6.35 -4.66 -3.29
N VAL A 47 -7.68 -4.48 -3.15
CA VAL A 47 -8.24 -3.32 -2.45
C VAL A 47 -7.88 -3.33 -0.96
N ALA A 48 -7.86 -4.49 -0.31
CA ALA A 48 -7.42 -4.61 1.08
C ALA A 48 -5.94 -4.25 1.23
N GLN A 49 -5.07 -4.77 0.35
CA GLN A 49 -3.65 -4.44 0.27
C GLN A 49 -3.41 -2.95 0.06
N LEU A 50 -4.17 -2.32 -0.84
CA LEU A 50 -4.11 -0.87 -1.05
C LEU A 50 -4.52 -0.11 0.21
N ALA A 51 -5.55 -0.55 0.94
CA ALA A 51 -6.00 0.11 2.16
C ALA A 51 -4.96 0.02 3.28
N GLU A 52 -4.30 -1.14 3.43
CA GLU A 52 -3.21 -1.34 4.38
C GLU A 52 -2.01 -0.43 4.05
N GLY A 53 -1.60 -0.38 2.78
CA GLY A 53 -0.55 0.51 2.30
C GLY A 53 -0.91 2.00 2.43
N ALA A 54 -2.15 2.36 2.14
CA ALA A 54 -2.67 3.72 2.38
C ALA A 54 -2.61 4.08 3.87
N GLY A 55 -2.86 3.13 4.76
CA GLY A 55 -2.69 3.30 6.21
C GLY A 55 -1.27 3.75 6.59
N LEU A 56 -0.23 3.15 5.98
CA LEU A 56 1.16 3.59 6.19
C LEU A 56 1.37 5.04 5.76
N VAL A 57 0.90 5.40 4.56
CA VAL A 57 1.03 6.76 4.03
C VAL A 57 0.29 7.77 4.92
N LEU A 58 -0.92 7.44 5.36
CA LEU A 58 -1.71 8.29 6.26
C LEU A 58 -1.02 8.46 7.62
N CYS A 59 -0.45 7.40 8.19
CA CYS A 59 0.35 7.52 9.41
C CYS A 59 1.52 8.50 9.21
N ALA A 60 2.27 8.36 8.12
CA ALA A 60 3.41 9.23 7.83
C ALA A 60 3.01 10.70 7.60
N LEU A 61 1.86 10.95 6.96
CA LEU A 61 1.39 12.29 6.64
C LEU A 61 0.76 13.03 7.82
N PHE A 62 0.05 12.31 8.70
CA PHE A 62 -0.81 12.94 9.70
C PHE A 62 -0.36 12.73 11.14
N LEU A 63 0.42 11.68 11.45
CA LEU A 63 0.81 11.39 12.82
C LEU A 63 2.24 11.82 13.10
N THR A 64 2.46 12.31 14.31
CA THR A 64 3.81 12.40 14.88
C THR A 64 4.39 10.99 14.95
N ILE A 65 5.63 10.82 14.49
CA ILE A 65 6.31 9.54 14.52
C ILE A 65 6.78 9.26 15.96
N ASN A 66 5.91 8.64 16.75
CA ASN A 66 6.15 8.17 18.11
C ASN A 66 5.97 6.63 18.19
N ALA A 67 6.02 6.04 19.39
CA ALA A 67 5.85 4.60 19.56
C ALA A 67 4.54 4.07 18.98
N PHE A 68 3.43 4.80 19.13
CA PHE A 68 2.15 4.45 18.52
C PHE A 68 2.27 4.34 16.99
N ALA A 69 2.76 5.38 16.33
CA ALA A 69 2.90 5.40 14.87
C ALA A 69 3.81 4.27 14.37
N ILE A 70 4.95 4.03 15.02
CA ILE A 70 5.87 2.93 14.67
C ILE A 70 5.19 1.57 14.80
N CYS A 71 4.52 1.30 15.92
CA CYS A 71 3.81 0.03 16.13
C CYS A 71 2.65 -0.15 15.15
N THR A 72 1.89 0.91 14.84
CA THR A 72 0.80 0.87 13.87
C THR A 72 1.33 0.58 12.46
N MET A 73 2.38 1.27 12.02
CA MET A 73 3.00 1.00 10.71
C MET A 73 3.55 -0.43 10.62
N ALA A 74 4.21 -0.92 11.67
CA ALA A 74 4.67 -2.30 11.74
C ALA A 74 3.52 -3.31 11.68
N ALA A 75 2.43 -3.08 12.42
CA ALA A 75 1.25 -3.93 12.40
C ALA A 75 0.57 -3.94 11.03
N LEU A 76 0.49 -2.80 10.34
CA LEU A 76 -0.04 -2.70 8.99
C LEU A 76 0.82 -3.47 7.98
N ILE A 77 2.16 -3.41 8.09
CA ILE A 77 3.05 -4.23 7.25
C ILE A 77 2.80 -5.71 7.50
N VAL A 78 2.74 -6.14 8.77
CA VAL A 78 2.47 -7.56 9.08
C VAL A 78 1.11 -8.01 8.55
N ALA A 79 0.07 -7.20 8.73
CA ALA A 79 -1.25 -7.47 8.17
C ALA A 79 -1.20 -7.58 6.64
N HIS A 80 -0.46 -6.67 6.00
CA HIS A 80 -0.26 -6.66 4.56
C HIS A 80 0.38 -7.95 4.06
N GLU A 81 1.43 -8.45 4.71
CA GLU A 81 2.07 -9.71 4.34
C GLU A 81 1.12 -10.91 4.45
N PHE A 82 0.23 -10.91 5.44
CA PHE A 82 -0.82 -11.93 5.50
C PHE A 82 -1.80 -11.82 4.33
N THR A 83 -2.22 -10.60 3.99
CA THR A 83 -3.11 -10.36 2.84
C THR A 83 -2.46 -10.75 1.53
N VAL A 84 -1.17 -10.40 1.31
CA VAL A 84 -0.34 -10.85 0.18
C VAL A 84 -0.29 -12.37 0.11
N TYR A 85 -0.02 -13.06 1.22
CA TYR A 85 0.02 -14.51 1.25
C TYR A 85 -1.30 -15.15 0.82
N PHE A 86 -2.44 -14.63 1.30
CA PHE A 86 -3.75 -15.14 0.92
C PHE A 86 -4.09 -14.86 -0.54
N ASP A 87 -3.70 -13.69 -1.03
CA ASP A 87 -3.83 -13.34 -2.44
C ASP A 87 -3.04 -14.30 -3.33
N LEU A 88 -1.73 -14.44 -3.10
CA LEU A 88 -0.86 -15.35 -3.87
C LEU A 88 -1.38 -16.80 -3.84
N ARG A 89 -1.82 -17.28 -2.67
CA ARG A 89 -2.39 -18.62 -2.54
C ARG A 89 -3.66 -18.79 -3.36
N TYR A 90 -4.49 -17.76 -3.44
CA TYR A 90 -5.70 -17.78 -4.25
C TYR A 90 -5.37 -17.67 -5.75
N ALA A 91 -4.67 -16.61 -6.15
CA ALA A 91 -4.31 -16.29 -7.52
C ALA A 91 -3.54 -17.43 -8.20
N GLY A 92 -2.56 -18.02 -7.51
CA GLY A 92 -1.78 -19.16 -8.01
C GLY A 92 -2.62 -20.43 -8.30
N GLY A 93 -3.82 -20.52 -7.73
CA GLY A 93 -4.78 -21.58 -8.05
C GLY A 93 -5.77 -21.21 -9.17
N GLN A 94 -5.85 -19.94 -9.59
CA GLN A 94 -6.81 -19.45 -10.58
C GLN A 94 -6.18 -19.09 -11.92
N ARG A 95 -4.95 -18.58 -11.93
CA ARG A 95 -4.30 -18.02 -13.13
C ARG A 95 -2.79 -18.19 -13.09
N VAL A 96 -2.16 -18.02 -14.25
CA VAL A 96 -0.71 -17.93 -14.36
C VAL A 96 -0.29 -16.51 -13.94
N ILE A 97 0.61 -16.43 -12.96
CA ILE A 97 1.26 -15.17 -12.57
C ILE A 97 2.58 -15.08 -13.34
N THR A 98 2.73 -14.05 -14.16
CA THR A 98 3.88 -13.94 -15.08
C THR A 98 5.15 -13.51 -14.35
N PRO A 99 6.36 -13.77 -14.90
CA PRO A 99 7.60 -13.27 -14.30
C PRO A 99 7.65 -11.74 -14.16
N VAL A 100 7.07 -11.00 -15.11
CA VAL A 100 7.00 -9.53 -15.04
C VAL A 100 6.13 -9.09 -13.86
N GLU A 101 4.98 -9.73 -13.69
CA GLU A 101 4.07 -9.45 -12.58
C GLU A 101 4.74 -9.74 -11.23
N GLN A 102 5.47 -10.85 -11.11
CA GLN A 102 6.27 -11.15 -9.91
C GLN A 102 7.34 -10.09 -9.61
N MET A 103 8.01 -9.55 -10.63
CA MET A 103 8.98 -8.46 -10.46
C MET A 103 8.29 -7.17 -9.99
N VAL A 104 7.09 -6.87 -10.51
CA VAL A 104 6.30 -5.72 -10.07
C VAL A 104 5.84 -5.90 -8.62
N HIS A 105 5.34 -7.09 -8.26
CA HIS A 105 4.96 -7.42 -6.88
C HIS A 105 6.14 -7.28 -5.91
N SER A 106 7.33 -7.71 -6.32
CA SER A 106 8.55 -7.55 -5.49
C SER A 106 8.82 -6.08 -5.16
N VAL A 107 8.56 -5.15 -6.09
CA VAL A 107 8.68 -3.70 -5.83
C VAL A 107 7.56 -3.22 -4.91
N LEU A 108 6.32 -3.67 -5.14
CA LEU A 108 5.16 -3.31 -4.34
C LEU A 108 5.28 -3.74 -2.88
N GLU A 109 5.85 -4.92 -2.62
CA GLU A 109 6.08 -5.46 -1.28
C GLU A 109 7.24 -4.74 -0.57
N MET A 110 8.36 -4.56 -1.27
CA MET A 110 9.56 -3.98 -0.66
C MET A 110 9.48 -2.47 -0.44
N ALA A 111 8.78 -1.71 -1.30
CA ALA A 111 8.74 -0.25 -1.17
C ALA A 111 8.13 0.24 0.16
N PRO A 112 6.99 -0.30 0.64
CA PRO A 112 6.46 0.01 1.97
C PRO A 112 7.41 -0.35 3.11
N ILE A 113 8.07 -1.52 3.04
CA ILE A 113 9.05 -1.97 4.05
C ILE A 113 10.25 -1.02 4.09
N MET A 114 10.80 -0.65 2.92
CA MET A 114 11.86 0.35 2.81
C MET A 114 11.41 1.70 3.37
N GLY A 115 10.20 2.14 3.05
CA GLY A 115 9.62 3.38 3.55
C GLY A 115 9.56 3.39 5.08
N PHE A 116 9.07 2.31 5.67
CA PHE A 116 9.04 2.13 7.13
C PHE A 116 10.45 2.08 7.74
N ALA A 117 11.38 1.36 7.15
CA ALA A 117 12.77 1.34 7.61
C ALA A 117 13.40 2.74 7.61
N ILE A 118 13.17 3.54 6.57
CA ILE A 118 13.63 4.93 6.50
C ILE A 118 12.99 5.78 7.60
N VAL A 119 11.69 5.61 7.86
CA VAL A 119 10.99 6.31 8.96
C VAL A 119 11.63 5.97 10.30
N CYS A 120 11.86 4.68 10.59
CA CYS A 120 12.53 4.19 11.80
C CYS A 120 13.93 4.79 11.96
N LEU A 121 14.75 4.76 10.91
CA LEU A 121 16.13 5.28 10.94
C LEU A 121 16.20 6.82 11.04
N SER A 122 15.12 7.50 10.65
CA SER A 122 14.96 8.96 10.82
C SER A 122 14.40 9.35 12.19
N HIS A 123 13.81 8.41 12.93
CA HIS A 123 13.22 8.64 14.24
C HIS A 123 13.75 7.61 15.26
N PRO A 124 15.07 7.59 15.50
CA PRO A 124 15.69 6.59 16.37
C PRO A 124 15.13 6.64 17.80
N ASP A 125 14.80 7.82 18.32
CA ASP A 125 14.22 7.97 19.66
C ASP A 125 12.81 7.37 19.74
N ALA A 126 12.00 7.55 18.70
CA ALA A 126 10.67 6.95 18.62
C ALA A 126 10.76 5.42 18.55
N LEU A 127 11.67 4.89 17.74
CA LEU A 127 11.93 3.45 17.65
C LEU A 127 12.41 2.87 18.99
N ALA A 128 13.39 3.52 19.63
CA ALA A 128 13.91 3.09 20.92
C ALA A 128 12.81 3.10 21.99
N SER A 129 11.94 4.12 21.96
CA SER A 129 10.86 4.25 22.94
C SER A 129 9.90 3.07 22.96
N VAL A 130 9.75 2.31 21.86
CA VAL A 130 8.87 1.13 21.78
C VAL A 130 9.17 0.10 22.87
N THR A 131 10.42 0.00 23.35
CA THR A 131 10.85 -0.99 24.35
C THR A 131 11.05 -0.40 25.75
N HIS A 132 10.84 0.90 25.93
CA HIS A 132 11.00 1.59 27.22
C HIS A 132 9.66 1.80 27.93
N SER A 133 9.67 1.79 29.27
CA SER A 133 8.44 1.87 30.10
C SER A 133 7.75 3.24 30.08
N ASN A 134 8.40 4.28 29.55
CA ASN A 134 7.87 5.65 29.44
C ASN A 134 7.39 6.00 28.01
N ALA A 135 7.19 5.01 27.15
CA ALA A 135 6.73 5.24 25.78
C ALA A 135 5.34 5.91 25.75
N SER A 136 5.20 6.95 24.92
CA SER A 136 3.88 7.51 24.62
C SER A 136 3.25 6.74 23.46
N PHE A 137 2.19 5.99 23.77
CA PHE A 137 1.32 5.35 22.78
C PHE A 137 0.11 6.22 22.40
N ALA A 138 0.21 7.54 22.62
CA ALA A 138 -0.83 8.46 22.20
C ALA A 138 -0.81 8.63 20.68
N MET A 139 -1.97 8.48 20.04
CA MET A 139 -2.15 8.94 18.67
C MET A 139 -2.12 10.47 18.66
N ALA A 140 -1.08 11.06 18.08
CA ALA A 140 -0.85 12.49 18.07
C ALA A 140 -0.67 12.99 16.63
N PRO A 141 -1.35 14.08 16.22
CA PRO A 141 -1.15 14.67 14.90
C PRO A 141 0.25 15.30 14.76
N HIS A 142 0.71 15.56 13.54
CA HIS A 142 1.94 16.33 13.28
C HIS A 142 1.84 17.75 13.83
N GLU A 143 2.88 18.18 14.56
CA GLU A 143 3.03 19.54 15.08
C GLU A 143 4.45 20.07 14.78
N PRO A 144 4.61 21.09 13.92
CA PRO A 144 3.56 21.73 13.12
C PRO A 144 3.01 20.80 12.02
N PRO A 145 1.78 21.02 11.53
CA PRO A 145 1.23 20.23 10.44
C PRO A 145 2.08 20.38 9.17
N LEU A 146 2.13 19.30 8.37
CA LEU A 146 2.80 19.34 7.07
C LEU A 146 2.16 20.39 6.14
N PRO A 147 2.92 20.99 5.21
CA PRO A 147 2.37 21.97 4.27
C PRO A 147 1.14 21.41 3.52
N PRO A 148 -0.02 22.08 3.55
CA PRO A 148 -1.26 21.54 2.99
C PRO A 148 -1.15 21.16 1.50
N LEU A 149 -0.41 21.95 0.73
CA LEU A 149 -0.16 21.65 -0.69
C LEU A 149 0.59 20.31 -0.86
N ARG A 150 1.59 20.03 -0.01
CA ARG A 150 2.33 18.77 -0.04
C ARG A 150 1.42 17.59 0.25
N VAL A 151 0.59 17.71 1.29
CA VAL A 151 -0.39 16.67 1.67
C VAL A 151 -1.38 16.44 0.53
N ALA A 152 -1.96 17.51 -0.02
CA ALA A 152 -2.91 17.42 -1.14
C ALA A 152 -2.29 16.78 -2.39
N THR A 153 -1.04 17.11 -2.72
CA THR A 153 -0.32 16.48 -3.84
C THR A 153 -0.12 14.98 -3.62
N VAL A 154 0.34 14.57 -2.43
CA VAL A 154 0.53 13.13 -2.13
C VAL A 154 -0.80 12.38 -2.22
N LEU A 155 -1.86 12.91 -1.60
CA LEU A 155 -3.19 12.28 -1.64
C LEU A 155 -3.74 12.20 -3.06
N LEU A 156 -3.56 13.25 -3.88
CA LEU A 156 -3.98 13.24 -5.27
C LEU A 156 -3.23 12.18 -6.09
N LEU A 157 -1.91 12.06 -5.90
CA LEU A 157 -1.12 11.02 -6.57
C LEU A 157 -1.53 9.61 -6.13
N CYS A 158 -1.76 9.38 -4.84
CA CYS A 158 -2.29 8.12 -4.35
C CYS A 158 -3.68 7.81 -4.92
N LEU A 159 -4.55 8.82 -5.07
CA LEU A 159 -5.87 8.65 -5.68
C LEU A 159 -5.76 8.26 -7.16
N LEU A 160 -4.91 8.96 -7.92
CA LEU A 160 -4.78 8.76 -9.37
C LEU A 160 -4.03 7.48 -9.74
N PHE A 161 -2.96 7.14 -9.02
CA PHE A 161 -2.05 6.04 -9.37
C PHE A 161 -2.14 4.83 -8.43
N GLY A 162 -2.83 4.96 -7.29
CA GLY A 162 -3.15 3.84 -6.40
C GLY A 162 -4.63 3.46 -6.50
N VAL A 163 -5.52 4.35 -6.07
CA VAL A 163 -6.96 4.04 -5.93
C VAL A 163 -7.65 3.82 -7.27
N ALA A 164 -7.45 4.71 -8.25
CA ALA A 164 -8.19 4.64 -9.51
C ALA A 164 -7.94 3.34 -10.30
N PRO A 165 -6.70 2.84 -10.47
CA PRO A 165 -6.44 1.57 -11.13
C PRO A 165 -7.19 0.38 -10.51
N TYR A 166 -7.09 0.19 -9.18
CA TYR A 166 -7.76 -0.93 -8.50
C TYR A 166 -9.30 -0.75 -8.44
N ALA A 167 -9.80 0.49 -8.38
CA ALA A 167 -11.25 0.73 -8.51
C ALA A 167 -11.78 0.34 -9.90
N MET A 168 -11.02 0.63 -10.97
CA MET A 168 -11.36 0.24 -12.34
C MET A 168 -11.30 -1.28 -12.53
N GLU A 169 -10.32 -1.94 -11.93
CA GLU A 169 -10.20 -3.40 -11.89
C GLU A 169 -11.41 -4.04 -11.20
N LEU A 170 -11.73 -3.62 -9.97
CA LEU A 170 -12.86 -4.14 -9.20
C LEU A 170 -14.18 -3.93 -9.95
N ALA A 171 -14.38 -2.75 -10.54
CA ALA A 171 -15.56 -2.47 -11.37
C ALA A 171 -15.64 -3.43 -12.58
N SER A 172 -14.51 -3.73 -13.22
CA SER A 172 -14.44 -4.69 -14.33
C SER A 172 -14.80 -6.11 -13.89
N CYS A 173 -14.28 -6.55 -12.74
CA CYS A 173 -14.61 -7.84 -12.14
C CYS A 173 -16.10 -7.96 -11.78
N ILE A 174 -16.69 -6.92 -11.19
CA ILE A 174 -18.11 -6.89 -10.85
C ILE A 174 -18.98 -6.96 -12.11
N ARG A 175 -18.62 -6.21 -13.16
CA ARG A 175 -19.33 -6.25 -14.45
C ARG A 175 -19.28 -7.65 -15.06
N ALA A 176 -18.11 -8.28 -15.12
CA ALA A 176 -17.94 -9.64 -15.65
C ALA A 176 -18.78 -10.68 -14.86
N SER A 177 -18.75 -10.61 -13.52
CA SER A 177 -19.56 -11.47 -12.65
C SER A 177 -21.06 -11.35 -12.91
N ARG A 178 -21.57 -10.12 -13.06
CA ARG A 178 -22.99 -9.86 -13.38
C ARG A 178 -23.40 -10.43 -14.74
N MET A 179 -22.55 -10.30 -15.75
CA MET A 179 -22.83 -10.86 -17.09
C MET A 179 -22.89 -12.40 -17.05
N LYS A 180 -21.94 -13.04 -16.37
CA LYS A 180 -21.93 -14.51 -16.19
C LYS A 180 -23.17 -15.00 -15.43
N SER A 181 -23.64 -14.25 -14.42
CA SER A 181 -24.86 -14.58 -13.68
C SER A 181 -26.11 -14.48 -14.55
N LYS A 182 -26.21 -13.43 -15.39
CA LYS A 182 -27.35 -13.26 -16.31
C LYS A 182 -27.41 -14.33 -17.39
N ALA A 183 -26.26 -14.76 -17.92
CA ALA A 183 -26.21 -15.81 -18.95
C ALA A 183 -26.56 -17.22 -18.43
N ARG A 184 -26.56 -17.43 -17.11
CA ARG A 184 -26.94 -18.70 -16.47
C ARG A 184 -28.43 -18.77 -16.10
N ARG A 185 -29.18 -17.67 -16.25
CA ARG A 185 -30.62 -17.59 -16.03
C ARG A 185 -31.34 -17.71 -17.37
#